data_AF-A0A9E3BJ03-F1
#
_entry.id   AF-A0A9E3BJ03-F1
#
_cell.length_a   1.000
_cell.length_b   1.000
_cell.length_c   1.000
_cell.angle_alpha   90.00
_cell.angle_beta   90.00
_cell.angle_gamma   90.00
#
_symmetry.space_group_name_H-M   'P 1'
#
loop_
_entity.id
_entity.type
_entity.pdbx_description
1 polymer ?
#
loop_
_entity_poly.entity_id
_entity_poly.type
_entity_poly.pdbx_seq_one_letter_code
_entity_poly.pdbx_strand_id
1 'polypeptide(L)'
;MCFELGEAKARYCRLMDTKNWTDLAALLTEDLVSDLTDGHPEAAPIVGRDAMLEPVRASVEDAITVHQVHSPEFELDGDEARVVWAVQERVVWKSGASLTAYGHYHDRWVRDE
;
A
#
# COMPACT_ATOMS: atom_id res chain seq x y z
N MET A 1 18.76 -6.10 -2.92
CA MET A 1 18.04 -5.64 -1.71
C MET A 1 17.28 -4.33 -1.92
N CYS A 2 17.88 -3.13 -1.87
CA CYS A 2 17.11 -1.88 -2.05
C CYS A 2 16.44 -1.75 -3.43
N PHE A 3 17.07 -2.25 -4.49
CA PHE A 3 16.47 -2.30 -5.83
C PHE A 3 15.21 -3.18 -5.87
N GLU A 4 15.26 -4.35 -5.22
CA GLU A 4 14.13 -5.29 -5.16
C GLU A 4 12.96 -4.68 -4.37
N LEU A 5 13.24 -3.99 -3.26
CA LEU A 5 12.22 -3.27 -2.48
C LEU A 5 11.59 -2.12 -3.29
N GLY A 6 12.40 -1.36 -4.01
CA GLY A 6 11.91 -0.32 -4.92
C GLY A 6 11.02 -0.91 -6.02
N GLU A 7 11.41 -2.03 -6.62
CA GLU A 7 10.61 -2.72 -7.62
C GLU A 7 9.31 -3.29 -7.02
N ALA A 8 9.36 -3.86 -5.82
CA ALA A 8 8.19 -4.36 -5.10
C ALA A 8 7.19 -3.23 -4.82
N LYS A 9 7.64 -2.08 -4.29
CA LYS A 9 6.75 -0.93 -4.07
C LYS A 9 6.22 -0.35 -5.38
N ALA A 10 7.04 -0.29 -6.43
CA ALA A 10 6.58 0.15 -7.75
C ALA A 10 5.51 -0.79 -8.33
N ARG A 11 5.66 -2.11 -8.13
CA ARG A 11 4.63 -3.10 -8.49
C ARG A 11 3.36 -2.89 -7.66
N TYR A 12 3.46 -2.70 -6.35
CA TYR A 12 2.31 -2.38 -5.49
C TYR A 12 1.50 -1.19 -6.04
N CYS A 13 2.16 -0.06 -6.29
CA CYS A 13 1.52 1.15 -6.83
C CYS A 13 0.83 0.86 -8.18
N ARG A 14 1.56 0.26 -9.13
CA ARG A 14 1.03 -0.07 -10.46
C ARG A 14 -0.17 -1.03 -10.37
N LEU A 15 -0.09 -2.06 -9.55
CA LEU A 15 -1.13 -3.09 -9.44
C LEU A 15 -2.40 -2.54 -8.77
N MET A 16 -2.25 -1.70 -7.74
CA MET A 16 -3.37 -0.95 -7.15
C MET A 16 -4.04 -0.03 -8.18
N ASP A 17 -3.24 0.72 -8.94
CA ASP A 17 -3.75 1.68 -9.91
C ASP A 17 -4.45 1.03 -11.10
N THR A 18 -3.91 -0.09 -11.57
CA THR A 18 -4.50 -0.90 -12.65
C THR A 18 -5.58 -1.87 -12.19
N LYS A 19 -5.89 -1.89 -10.88
CA LYS A 19 -6.90 -2.79 -10.28
C LYS A 19 -6.59 -4.28 -10.54
N ASN A 20 -5.31 -4.63 -10.68
CA ASN A 20 -4.88 -6.02 -10.83
C ASN A 20 -4.81 -6.69 -9.46
N TRP A 21 -5.99 -7.06 -8.97
CA TRP A 21 -6.19 -7.53 -7.61
C TRP A 21 -5.55 -8.89 -7.31
N THR A 22 -5.46 -9.76 -8.30
CA THR A 22 -4.84 -11.08 -8.17
C THR A 22 -3.34 -10.94 -7.92
N ASP A 23 -2.65 -10.18 -8.77
CA ASP A 23 -1.20 -9.99 -8.61
C ASP A 23 -0.88 -9.10 -7.41
N LEU A 24 -1.75 -8.13 -7.08
CA LEU A 24 -1.59 -7.34 -5.85
C LEU A 24 -1.68 -8.24 -4.61
N ALA A 25 -2.64 -9.18 -4.58
CA ALA A 25 -2.77 -10.10 -3.46
C ALA A 25 -1.56 -11.04 -3.33
N ALA A 26 -0.96 -11.45 -4.45
CA ALA A 26 0.25 -12.26 -4.45
C ALA A 26 1.51 -11.52 -3.96
N LEU A 27 1.50 -10.18 -3.99
CA LEU A 27 2.60 -9.35 -3.47
C LEU A 27 2.52 -9.13 -1.95
N LEU A 28 1.36 -9.37 -1.34
CA LEU A 28 1.09 -9.11 0.08
C LEU A 28 1.09 -10.43 0.86
N THR A 29 1.68 -10.43 2.05
CA THR A 29 1.63 -11.59 2.96
C THR A 29 0.21 -11.84 3.44
N GLU A 30 -0.16 -13.10 3.67
CA GLU A 30 -1.51 -13.44 4.12
C GLU A 30 -1.87 -12.79 5.46
N ASP A 31 -0.88 -12.61 6.33
CA ASP A 31 -0.95 -12.02 7.67
C ASP A 31 -0.74 -10.49 7.70
N LEU A 32 -0.82 -9.81 6.55
CA LEU A 32 -0.64 -8.36 6.43
C LEU A 32 -1.40 -7.60 7.53
N VAL A 33 -0.70 -6.70 8.21
CA VAL A 33 -1.30 -5.74 9.14
C VAL A 33 -1.30 -4.37 8.50
N SER A 34 -2.48 -3.78 8.35
CA SER A 34 -2.67 -2.42 7.85
C SER A 34 -3.16 -1.52 8.98
N ASP A 35 -2.26 -0.64 9.44
CA ASP A 35 -2.59 0.38 10.43
C ASP A 35 -2.86 1.72 9.73
N LEU A 36 -4.15 2.09 9.70
CA LEU A 36 -4.63 3.39 9.21
C LEU A 36 -5.26 4.20 10.35
N THR A 37 -4.90 3.88 11.60
CA THR A 37 -5.47 4.52 12.78
C THR A 37 -5.00 5.96 12.94
N ASP A 38 -3.85 6.33 12.36
CA ASP A 38 -3.22 7.66 12.51
C ASP A 38 -3.10 8.10 13.98
N GLY A 39 -2.89 7.12 14.88
CA GLY A 39 -2.81 7.36 16.32
C GLY A 39 -4.17 7.57 17.01
N HIS A 40 -5.31 7.34 16.32
CA HIS A 40 -6.63 7.35 16.93
C HIS A 40 -6.80 6.13 17.85
N PRO A 41 -6.98 6.32 19.17
CA PRO A 41 -6.92 5.23 20.15
C PRO A 41 -8.10 4.26 20.10
N GLU A 42 -9.19 4.62 19.43
CA GLU A 42 -10.38 3.77 19.27
C GLU A 42 -10.37 2.96 17.97
N ALA A 43 -9.44 3.26 17.06
CA ALA A 43 -9.29 2.53 15.81
C ALA A 43 -8.32 1.35 16.00
N ALA A 44 -8.63 0.22 15.38
CA ALA A 44 -7.77 -0.97 15.42
C ALA A 44 -7.16 -1.22 14.03
N PRO A 45 -5.91 -1.74 13.97
CA PRO A 45 -5.34 -2.20 12.70
C PRO A 45 -6.20 -3.30 12.07
N ILE A 46 -6.25 -3.30 10.74
CA ILE A 46 -6.87 -4.38 9.97
C ILE A 46 -5.83 -5.49 9.83
N VAL A 47 -6.20 -6.72 10.22
CA VAL A 47 -5.32 -7.89 10.15
C VAL A 47 -5.83 -8.87 9.09
N GLY A 48 -4.93 -9.28 8.21
CA GLY A 48 -5.17 -10.20 7.11
C GLY A 48 -5.29 -9.47 5.77
N ARG A 49 -4.57 -9.98 4.77
CA ARG A 49 -4.56 -9.41 3.41
C ARG A 49 -5.96 -9.22 2.84
N ASP A 50 -6.78 -10.25 2.90
CA ASP A 50 -8.10 -10.24 2.24
C ASP A 50 -9.06 -9.28 2.96
N ALA A 51 -8.98 -9.22 4.30
CA ALA A 51 -9.72 -8.27 5.12
C ALA A 51 -9.34 -6.80 4.84
N MET A 52 -8.07 -6.55 4.49
CA MET A 52 -7.62 -5.22 4.05
C MET A 52 -8.08 -4.91 2.62
N LEU A 53 -7.92 -5.85 1.69
CA LEU A 53 -8.20 -5.60 0.27
C LEU A 53 -9.68 -5.47 -0.05
N GLU A 54 -10.57 -6.15 0.67
CA GLU A 54 -12.02 -6.07 0.44
C GLU A 54 -12.58 -4.64 0.46
N PRO A 55 -12.43 -3.85 1.54
CA PRO A 55 -12.91 -2.47 1.58
C PRO A 55 -12.18 -1.56 0.58
N VAL A 56 -10.88 -1.77 0.35
CA VAL A 56 -10.11 -1.01 -0.63
C VAL A 56 -10.70 -1.20 -2.02
N ARG A 57 -10.89 -2.44 -2.47
CA ARG A 57 -11.50 -2.78 -3.77
C ARG A 57 -12.85 -2.09 -3.95
N ALA A 58 -13.72 -2.18 -2.95
CA ALA A 58 -15.04 -1.55 -2.98
C ALA A 58 -14.97 -0.02 -3.10
N SER A 59 -14.02 0.62 -2.41
CA SER A 59 -13.88 2.09 -2.41
C SER A 59 -13.36 2.68 -3.72
N VAL A 60 -12.57 1.92 -4.48
CA VAL A 60 -11.90 2.39 -5.71
C VAL A 60 -12.35 1.69 -6.99
N GLU A 61 -13.40 0.86 -6.94
CA GLU A 61 -13.91 0.07 -8.07
C GLU A 61 -14.16 0.95 -9.32
N ASP A 62 -14.83 2.09 -9.11
CA ASP A 62 -15.17 3.04 -10.18
C ASP A 62 -14.23 4.26 -10.23
N ALA A 63 -13.07 4.19 -9.59
CA ALA A 63 -12.13 5.29 -9.48
C ALA A 63 -10.86 5.07 -10.32
N ILE A 64 -10.38 6.16 -10.92
CA ILE A 64 -8.99 6.24 -11.38
C ILE A 64 -8.16 6.60 -10.16
N THR A 65 -7.19 5.75 -9.82
CA THR A 65 -6.23 6.00 -8.74
C THR A 65 -4.83 6.18 -9.32
N VAL A 66 -4.00 6.98 -8.66
CA VAL A 66 -2.57 7.08 -8.91
C VAL A 66 -1.86 7.13 -7.56
N HIS A 67 -0.96 6.19 -7.31
CA HIS A 67 -0.09 6.16 -6.14
C HIS A 67 1.34 6.53 -6.55
N GLN A 68 1.86 7.61 -5.97
CA GLN A 68 3.23 8.08 -6.22
C GLN A 68 4.03 8.00 -4.92
N VAL A 69 5.15 7.30 -4.96
CA VAL A 69 6.09 7.20 -3.83
C VAL A 69 7.43 7.84 -4.19
N HIS A 70 8.08 8.45 -3.20
CA HIS A 70 9.28 9.24 -3.39
C HIS A 70 10.31 8.99 -2.28
N SER A 71 11.58 9.16 -2.63
CA SER A 71 12.73 9.29 -1.72
C SER A 71 12.69 8.34 -0.51
N PRO A 72 12.73 7.00 -0.72
CA PRO A 72 12.60 6.04 0.38
C PRO A 72 13.77 6.08 1.36
N GLU A 73 13.46 5.83 2.63
CA GLU A 73 14.41 5.60 3.71
C GLU A 73 14.40 4.11 4.08
N PHE A 74 15.50 3.40 3.83
CA PHE A 74 15.59 1.95 4.04
C PHE A 74 16.37 1.61 5.31
N GLU A 75 15.79 0.76 6.15
CA GLU A 75 16.49 0.03 7.22
C GLU A 75 16.39 -1.47 6.90
N LEU A 76 17.54 -2.13 6.78
CA LEU A 76 17.62 -3.52 6.33
C LEU A 76 18.09 -4.43 7.47
N ASP A 77 17.40 -5.55 7.67
CA ASP A 77 17.71 -6.53 8.71
C ASP A 77 17.48 -7.97 8.18
N GLY A 78 18.53 -8.54 7.57
CA GLY A 78 18.47 -9.88 6.97
C GLY A 78 17.42 -9.96 5.86
N ASP A 79 16.40 -10.79 6.09
CA ASP A 79 15.26 -11.01 5.20
C ASP A 79 14.11 -10.03 5.46
N GLU A 80 14.27 -9.08 6.38
CA GLU A 80 13.31 -8.03 6.67
C GLU A 80 13.84 -6.65 6.26
N ALA A 81 12.92 -5.75 5.94
CA ALA A 81 13.22 -4.34 5.75
C ALA A 81 12.09 -3.46 6.31
N ARG A 82 12.47 -2.39 7.00
CA ARG A 82 11.56 -1.29 7.34
C ARG A 82 11.81 -0.15 6.37
N VAL A 83 10.75 0.38 5.77
CA VAL A 83 10.88 1.42 4.75
C VAL A 83 9.87 2.52 4.96
N VAL A 84 10.35 3.75 4.99
CA VAL A 84 9.50 4.94 4.94
C VAL A 84 9.40 5.42 3.50
N TRP A 85 8.17 5.64 3.02
CA TRP A 85 7.91 6.20 1.68
C TRP A 85 7.14 7.50 1.83
N ALA A 86 7.69 8.61 1.35
CA ALA A 86 6.86 9.80 1.10
C ALA A 86 5.86 9.45 -0.01
N VAL A 87 4.56 9.61 0.26
CA VAL A 87 3.50 9.19 -0.66
C VAL A 87 2.57 10.34 -0.98
N GLN A 88 2.13 10.39 -2.23
CA GLN A 88 0.99 11.15 -2.68
C GLN A 88 0.05 10.25 -3.49
N GLU A 89 -1.24 10.36 -3.22
CA GLU A 89 -2.29 9.61 -3.88
C GLU A 89 -3.29 10.56 -4.53
N ARG A 90 -3.81 10.15 -5.69
CA ARG A 90 -4.90 10.82 -6.36
C ARG A 90 -6.00 9.83 -6.65
N VAL A 91 -7.22 10.14 -6.23
CA VAL A 91 -8.42 9.33 -6.53
C VAL A 91 -9.46 10.21 -7.22
N VAL A 92 -9.91 9.79 -8.40
CA VAL A 92 -10.96 10.47 -9.17
C VAL A 92 -12.07 9.46 -9.46
N TRP A 93 -13.23 9.65 -8.85
CA TRP A 93 -14.41 8.81 -9.10
C TRP A 93 -15.18 9.29 -10.32
N LYS A 94 -15.91 8.39 -10.99
CA LYS A 94 -16.81 8.72 -12.12
C LYS A 94 -17.83 9.82 -11.82
N SER A 95 -18.20 10.01 -10.55
CA SER A 95 -19.09 11.09 -10.10
C SER A 95 -18.49 12.49 -10.25
N GLY A 96 -17.18 12.60 -10.52
CA GLY A 96 -16.42 13.84 -10.51
C GLY A 96 -15.87 14.21 -9.13
N ALA A 97 -16.25 13.47 -8.07
CA ALA A 97 -15.61 13.61 -6.77
C ALA A 97 -14.12 13.26 -6.87
N SER A 98 -13.32 13.91 -6.02
CA SER A 98 -11.87 13.77 -6.07
C SER A 98 -11.22 13.90 -4.70
N LEU A 99 -10.22 13.05 -4.46
CA LEU A 99 -9.34 13.10 -3.30
C LEU A 99 -7.88 13.27 -3.76
N THR A 100 -7.16 14.11 -3.06
CA THR A 100 -5.69 14.10 -3.02
C THR A 100 -5.30 13.84 -1.58
N ALA A 101 -4.58 12.73 -1.35
CA ALA A 101 -4.04 12.39 -0.05
C ALA A 101 -2.51 12.37 -0.12
N TYR A 102 -1.85 12.61 0.99
CA TYR A 102 -0.39 12.59 1.09
C TYR A 102 0.04 12.30 2.52
N GLY A 103 1.24 11.76 2.68
CA GLY A 103 1.77 11.38 3.98
C GLY A 103 3.01 10.52 3.84
N HIS A 104 3.22 9.63 4.81
CA HIS A 104 4.30 8.67 4.79
C HIS A 104 3.76 7.28 5.08
N TYR A 105 4.09 6.32 4.22
CA TYR A 105 3.91 4.92 4.54
C TYR A 105 5.08 4.43 5.37
N HIS A 106 4.77 3.64 6.40
CA HIS A 106 5.74 2.91 7.21
C HIS A 106 5.55 1.43 6.94
N ASP A 107 6.28 0.91 5.96
CA ASP A 107 6.14 -0.47 5.53
C ASP A 107 7.15 -1.37 6.25
N ARG A 108 6.72 -2.58 6.58
CA ARG A 108 7.62 -3.72 6.84
C ARG A 108 7.50 -4.70 5.69
N TRP A 109 8.62 -5.00 5.05
CA TRP A 109 8.76 -5.97 3.98
C TRP A 109 9.50 -7.19 4.51
N VAL A 110 9.09 -8.37 4.06
CA VAL A 110 9.77 -9.64 4.31
C VAL A 110 10.10 -10.29 2.97
N ARG A 111 11.27 -10.93 2.88
CA ARG A 111 11.64 -11.77 1.75
C ARG A 111 11.06 -13.16 2.00
N ASP A 112 10.22 -13.60 1.09
CA ASP A 112 9.76 -15.00 1.02
C ASP A 112 10.73 -15.82 0.14
N GLU A 113 10.84 -17.13 0.39
CA GLU A 113 11.79 -18.03 -0.28
C GLU A 113 11.51 -18.26 -1.78
#